data_AF-A0A925SYB2-F1
#
_entry.id   AF-A0A925SYB2-F1
#
_cell.length_a   1.000
_cell.length_b   1.000
_cell.length_c   1.000
_cell.angle_alpha   90.00
_cell.angle_beta   90.00
_cell.angle_gamma   90.00
#
_symmetry.space_group_name_H-M   'P 1'
#
loop_
_entity.id
_entity.type
_entity.pdbx_description
1 polymer ?
#
loop_
_entity_poly.entity_id
_entity_poly.type
_entity_poly.pdbx_seq_one_letter_code
_entity_poly.pdbx_strand_id
1 'polypeptide(L)' 'PERIESGWWDGMEVRRDYYVAANARGETFWIFREHRGDQGWYMHGVFA' A
#
# COMPACT_ATOMS: atom_id res chain seq x y z
N PRO A 1 0.61 -7.48 -7.35
CA PRO A 1 0.78 -6.69 -6.12
C PRO A 1 2.18 -6.94 -5.58
N GLU A 2 2.88 -5.88 -5.18
CA GLU A 2 4.20 -5.99 -4.59
C GLU A 2 4.08 -5.93 -3.07
N ARG A 3 4.68 -6.90 -2.38
CA ARG A 3 4.62 -7.00 -0.92
C ARG A 3 5.93 -6.52 -0.32
N ILE A 4 5.84 -5.54 0.56
CA ILE A 4 6.97 -5.10 1.39
C ILE A 4 6.72 -5.57 2.81
N GLU A 5 7.67 -6.36 3.33
CA GLU A 5 7.72 -6.80 4.71
C GLU A 5 9.01 -6.29 5.35
N SER A 6 8.89 -5.58 6.47
CA SER A 6 10.02 -5.04 7.23
C SER A 6 9.72 -5.12 8.73
N GLY A 7 10.74 -5.00 9.60
CA GLY A 7 10.54 -4.98 11.06
C GLY A 7 10.05 -6.30 11.68
N TRP A 8 10.24 -7.43 10.99
CA TRP A 8 9.81 -8.74 11.53
C TRP A 8 10.73 -9.25 12.67
N TRP A 9 11.94 -8.71 12.80
CA TRP A 9 12.90 -9.10 13.84
C TRP A 9 12.83 -8.25 15.12
N ASP A 10 12.18 -7.08 15.10
CA ASP A 10 12.12 -6.14 16.23
C ASP A 10 10.69 -5.88 16.73
N GLY A 11 9.68 -6.59 16.20
CA GLY A 11 8.27 -6.43 16.56
C GLY A 11 7.60 -5.20 15.94
N MET A 12 8.33 -4.42 15.13
CA MET A 12 7.81 -3.31 14.34
C MET A 12 7.45 -3.78 12.92
N GLU A 13 6.82 -4.96 12.82
CA GLU A 13 6.42 -5.54 11.55
C GLU A 13 5.57 -4.54 10.76
N VAL A 14 6.02 -4.25 9.54
CA VAL A 14 5.31 -3.52 8.50
C VAL A 14 5.04 -4.52 7.39
N ARG A 15 3.76 -4.83 7.14
CA ARG A 15 3.32 -5.64 6.01
C ARG A 15 2.35 -4.82 5.17
N ARG A 16 2.81 -4.41 3.98
CA ARG A 16 2.04 -3.60 3.03
C ARG A 16 2.03 -4.27 1.66
N ASP A 17 0.83 -4.39 1.11
CA ASP A 17 0.64 -4.83 -0.27
C ASP A 17 0.35 -3.61 -1.15
N TYR A 18 1.21 -3.35 -2.13
CA TYR A 18 1.10 -2.25 -3.06
C TYR A 18 0.38 -2.64 -4.34
N TYR A 19 -0.45 -1.72 -4.83
CA TYR A 19 -1.26 -1.85 -6.02
C TYR A 19 -1.23 -0.54 -6.80
N VAL A 20 -1.39 -0.67 -8.11
CA VAL A 20 -1.65 0.45 -9.01
C VAL A 20 -3.15 0.48 -9.27
N ALA A 21 -3.80 1.59 -8.94
CA ALA A 21 -5.21 1.84 -9.23
C ALA A 21 -5.33 2.92 -10.31
N ALA A 22 -6.42 2.88 -11.06
CA ALA A 22 -6.77 3.91 -12.03
C ALA A 22 -8.18 4.42 -11.76
N ASN A 23 -8.40 5.72 -11.95
CA ASN A 23 -9.77 6.25 -11.93
C ASN A 23 -10.36 6.32 -13.35
N ALA A 24 -11.64 6.68 -13.43
CA ALA A 24 -12.33 6.83 -14.71
C ALA A 24 -11.75 7.91 -15.64
N ARG A 25 -10.85 8.77 -15.13
CA ARG A 25 -10.15 9.82 -15.90
C ARG A 25 -8.79 9.35 -16.42
N GLY A 26 -8.36 8.13 -16.10
CA GLY A 26 -7.07 7.58 -16.52
C GLY A 26 -5.89 7.99 -15.62
N GLU A 27 -6.15 8.69 -14.51
CA GLU A 27 -5.12 9.02 -13.53
C GLU A 27 -4.69 7.75 -12.81
N THR A 28 -3.39 7.60 -12.56
CA THR A 28 -2.81 6.40 -11.96
C THR A 28 -2.39 6.68 -10.52
N PHE A 29 -2.77 5.80 -9.60
CA PHE A 29 -2.56 5.95 -8.17
C PHE A 29 -1.78 4.76 -7.65
N TRP A 30 -0.83 5.03 -6.76
CA TRP A 30 -0.24 4.00 -5.92
C TRP A 30 -1.02 3.93 -4.63
N ILE A 31 -1.65 2.80 -4.40
CA ILE A 31 -2.36 2.50 -3.15
C ILE A 31 -1.70 1.31 -2.49
N PHE A 32 -1.81 1.24 -1.17
CA PHE A 32 -1.41 0.06 -0.43
C PHE A 32 -2.44 -0.33 0.61
N ARG A 33 -2.46 -1.62 0.93
CA ARG A 33 -3.24 -2.17 2.03
C ARG A 33 -2.30 -2.50 3.17
N GLU A 34 -2.57 -1.94 4.36
CA GLU A 34 -1.84 -2.27 5.58
C GLU A 34 -2.50 -3.47 6.27
N HIS A 35 -1.69 -4.43 6.70
CA HIS A 35 -2.19 -5.64 7.39
C HIS A 35 -2.23 -5.51 8.90
N ARG A 36 -1.64 -4.44 9.45
CA ARG A 36 -1.57 -4.16 10.89
C ARG A 36 -2.53 -3.01 11.22
N GLY A 37 -3.30 -3.14 12.30
CA GLY A 37 -4.28 -2.12 12.69
C GLY A 37 -5.61 -2.22 11.95
N ASP A 38 -6.23 -1.08 11.64
CA ASP A 38 -7.44 -1.03 10.83
C ASP A 38 -7.06 -1.41 9.40
N GLN A 39 -7.64 -2.48 8.85
CA GLN A 39 -7.21 -3.12 7.59
C GLN A 39 -7.63 -2.29 6.36
N GLY A 40 -7.23 -1.02 6.37
CA GLY A 40 -7.63 0.02 5.44
C GLY A 40 -6.77 0.08 4.20
N TRP A 41 -7.30 0.83 3.24
CA TRP A 41 -6.61 1.23 2.03
C TRP A 41 -6.05 2.63 2.20
N TYR A 42 -4.81 2.82 1.78
CA TYR A 42 -4.08 4.07 1.91
C TYR A 42 -3.48 4.46 0.56
N MET A 43 -3.42 5.75 0.26
CA MET A 43 -2.78 6.28 -0.94
C MET A 43 -1.32 6.63 -0.64
N HIS A 44 -0.39 6.09 -1.41
CA HIS A 44 1.02 6.46 -1.34
C HIS A 44 1.32 7.69 -2.21
N GLY A 45 0.72 7.77 -3.39
CA GLY A 45 0.95 8.88 -4.31
C GLY A 45 0.16 8.79 -5.61
N VAL A 46 0.15 9.88 -6.36
CA VAL A 46 -0.47 10.00 -7.69
C VAL A 46 0.67 10.09 -8.71
N PHE A 47 0.58 9.30 -9.77
CA PHE A 47 1.37 9.49 -10.99
C PHE A 47 0.44 10.08 -12.07
N ALA A 48 0.75 11.30 -12.50
CA ALA A 48 0.12 12.01 -13.60
C ALA A 48 0.99 11.93 -14.86
#